data_AF-A0A644SJP5-F1
#
_entry.id   AF-A0A644SJP5-F1
#
_cell.length_a   1.000
_cell.length_b   1.000
_cell.length_c   1.000
_cell.angle_alpha   90.00
_cell.angle_beta   90.00
_cell.angle_gamma   90.00
#
_symmetry.space_group_name_H-M   'P 1'
#
loop_
_entity.id
_entity.type
_entity.pdbx_description
1 polymer ?
#
loop_
_entity_poly.entity_id
_entity_poly.type
_entity_poly.pdbx_seq_one_letter_code
_entity_poly.pdbx_strand_id
1 'polypeptide(L)'
;MKFLKILLILVLLISCNGNQNKFINWADNLPKNSSIENVKKSQPNYVIIDWEHPIKISDKEKIFEVTEIKNSYDALDMNYFLVFRNNKFQYRESKK
;
A
#
# COMPACT_ATOMS: atom_id res chain seq x y z
N MET A 1 -33.95 13.94 14.42
CA MET A 1 -32.52 14.35 14.54
C MET A 1 -31.60 13.32 15.20
N LYS A 2 -32.05 12.51 16.19
CA LYS A 2 -31.20 11.46 16.80
C LYS A 2 -30.81 10.33 15.82
N PHE A 3 -31.74 9.89 14.97
CA PHE A 3 -31.50 8.86 13.94
C PHE A 3 -30.49 9.30 12.87
N LEU A 4 -30.43 10.60 12.54
CA LEU A 4 -29.48 11.14 11.55
C LEU A 4 -28.02 11.06 12.04
N LYS A 5 -27.79 11.22 13.35
CA LYS A 5 -26.46 11.07 13.96
C LYS A 5 -25.99 9.61 13.99
N ILE A 6 -26.90 8.67 14.17
CA ILE A 6 -26.60 7.23 14.15
C ILE A 6 -26.25 6.77 12.73
N LEU A 7 -26.96 7.29 11.72
CA LEU A 7 -26.68 7.03 10.31
C LEU A 7 -25.28 7.51 9.90
N LEU A 8 -24.86 8.69 10.39
CA LEU A 8 -23.53 9.25 10.10
C LEU A 8 -22.38 8.37 10.66
N ILE A 9 -22.58 7.74 11.82
CA ILE A 9 -21.60 6.84 12.46
C ILE A 9 -21.53 5.50 11.71
N LEU A 10 -22.67 5.00 11.22
CA LEU A 10 -22.71 3.75 10.43
C LEU A 10 -22.02 3.87 9.07
N VAL A 11 -22.09 5.03 8.41
CA VAL A 11 -21.41 5.28 7.12
C VAL A 11 -19.88 5.29 7.27
N LEU A 12 -19.36 5.72 8.42
CA LEU A 12 -17.92 5.71 8.70
C LEU A 12 -17.35 4.30 8.91
N LEU A 13 -18.18 3.33 9.33
CA LEU A 13 -17.73 1.94 9.59
C LEU A 13 -17.63 1.09 8.32
N ILE A 14 -18.25 1.50 7.21
CA ILE A 14 -18.19 0.78 5.92
C ILE A 14 -16.83 0.98 5.21
N SER A 15 -16.02 1.94 5.68
CA SER A 15 -14.70 2.23 5.10
C SER A 15 -13.61 1.21 5.46
N CYS A 16 -13.91 0.20 6.30
CA CYS A 16 -12.92 -0.79 6.74
C CYS A 16 -12.68 -1.96 5.76
N ASN A 17 -13.31 -2.01 4.58
CA ASN A 17 -13.13 -3.10 3.60
C ASN A 17 -12.80 -2.60 2.18
N GLY A 18 -11.96 -1.57 2.08
CA GLY A 18 -11.51 -0.99 0.82
C GLY A 18 -10.25 -1.66 0.24
N ASN A 19 -9.94 -1.36 -1.03
CA ASN A 19 -8.74 -1.87 -1.69
C ASN A 19 -7.44 -1.40 -1.01
N GLN A 20 -7.46 -0.30 -0.28
CA GLN A 20 -6.34 0.15 0.56
C GLN A 20 -6.02 -0.85 1.67
N ASN A 21 -7.01 -1.34 2.42
CA ASN A 21 -6.79 -2.36 3.46
C ASN A 21 -6.32 -3.68 2.85
N LYS A 22 -6.82 -4.05 1.66
CA LYS A 22 -6.34 -5.23 0.94
C LYS A 22 -4.88 -5.06 0.49
N PHE A 23 -4.50 -3.87 0.03
CA PHE A 23 -3.11 -3.54 -0.30
C PHE A 23 -2.22 -3.65 0.94
N ILE A 24 -2.59 -3.02 2.06
CA ILE A 24 -1.82 -3.08 3.32
C ILE A 24 -1.64 -4.54 3.74
N ASN A 25 -2.72 -5.33 3.73
CA ASN A 25 -2.67 -6.74 4.07
C ASN A 25 -1.77 -7.54 3.12
N TRP A 26 -1.84 -7.29 1.81
CA TRP A 26 -0.95 -7.95 0.84
C TRP A 26 0.52 -7.62 1.12
N ALA A 27 0.84 -6.33 1.26
CA ALA A 27 2.20 -5.85 1.43
C ALA A 27 2.82 -6.29 2.77
N ASP A 28 2.04 -6.31 3.85
CA ASP A 28 2.50 -6.73 5.17
C ASP A 28 2.71 -8.26 5.26
N ASN A 29 2.10 -9.03 4.36
CA ASN A 29 2.28 -10.49 4.24
C ASN A 29 3.26 -10.92 3.14
N LEU A 30 3.90 -9.98 2.44
CA LEU A 30 4.97 -10.33 1.50
C LEU A 30 6.12 -11.02 2.25
N PRO A 31 6.62 -12.17 1.77
CA PRO A 31 7.71 -12.86 2.44
C PRO A 31 8.94 -11.96 2.50
N LYS A 32 9.46 -11.75 3.70
CA LYS A 32 10.74 -11.06 3.89
C LYS A 32 11.81 -11.73 3.02
N ASN A 33 12.70 -10.92 2.47
CA ASN A 33 13.76 -11.33 1.56
C ASN A 33 13.33 -11.76 0.14
N SER A 34 12.05 -11.60 -0.23
CA SER A 34 11.60 -11.81 -1.62
C SER A 34 12.35 -10.92 -2.60
N SER A 35 12.64 -11.43 -3.80
CA SER A 35 13.20 -10.60 -4.88
C SER A 35 12.16 -9.61 -5.41
N ILE A 36 12.63 -8.54 -6.05
CA ILE A 36 11.76 -7.55 -6.69
C ILE A 36 10.82 -8.22 -7.72
N GLU A 37 11.32 -9.19 -8.49
CA GLU A 37 10.53 -9.91 -9.50
C GLU A 37 9.42 -10.74 -8.87
N ASN A 38 9.68 -11.38 -7.72
CA ASN A 38 8.65 -12.15 -7.02
C ASN A 38 7.57 -11.24 -6.45
N VAL A 39 7.96 -10.08 -5.90
CA VAL A 39 6.99 -9.09 -5.42
C VAL A 39 6.14 -8.58 -6.59
N LYS A 40 6.76 -8.21 -7.73
CA LYS A 40 6.06 -7.80 -8.97
C LYS A 40 5.05 -8.86 -9.45
N LYS A 41 5.43 -10.14 -9.47
CA LYS A 41 4.55 -11.25 -9.86
C LYS A 41 3.34 -11.42 -8.94
N SER A 42 3.49 -11.08 -7.67
CA SER A 42 2.41 -11.16 -6.67
C SER A 42 1.56 -9.90 -6.58
N GLN A 43 1.90 -8.83 -7.32
CA GLN A 43 1.23 -7.55 -7.23
C GLN A 43 -0.26 -7.68 -7.61
N PRO A 44 -1.19 -7.19 -6.76
CA PRO A 44 -2.59 -7.16 -7.10
C PRO A 44 -2.88 -6.20 -8.26
N ASN A 45 -3.82 -6.56 -9.13
CA ASN A 45 -4.18 -5.76 -10.31
C ASN A 45 -4.77 -4.37 -10.02
N TYR A 46 -5.21 -4.13 -8.78
CA TYR A 46 -5.75 -2.86 -8.32
C TYR A 46 -4.70 -1.93 -7.71
N VAL A 47 -3.42 -2.36 -7.64
CA VAL A 47 -2.32 -1.56 -7.11
C VAL A 47 -1.40 -1.20 -8.27
N ILE A 48 -1.01 0.08 -8.38
CA ILE A 48 -0.04 0.58 -9.34
C ILE A 48 1.19 1.04 -8.56
N ILE A 49 2.36 0.56 -8.98
CA ILE A 49 3.66 0.85 -8.36
C ILE A 49 4.57 1.31 -9.50
N ASP A 50 5.24 2.43 -9.32
CA ASP A 50 6.28 2.85 -10.27
C ASP A 50 7.54 2.05 -10.01
N TRP A 51 7.69 0.96 -10.76
CA TRP A 51 8.86 0.08 -10.70
C TRP A 51 10.05 0.57 -11.51
N GLU A 52 9.85 1.56 -12.39
CA GLU A 52 10.87 2.07 -13.30
C GLU A 52 11.63 3.24 -12.66
N HIS A 53 10.94 4.02 -11.82
CA HIS A 53 11.50 5.19 -11.14
C HIS A 53 11.43 5.03 -9.60
N PRO A 54 12.36 4.28 -8.98
CA PRO A 54 12.46 4.23 -7.53
C PRO A 54 12.79 5.62 -6.95
N ILE A 55 12.07 6.03 -5.92
CA ILE A 55 12.25 7.34 -5.25
C ILE A 55 13.65 7.44 -4.61
N LYS A 56 14.19 6.29 -4.19
CA LYS A 56 15.55 6.19 -3.69
C LYS A 56 16.25 5.02 -4.35
N ILE A 57 17.45 5.29 -4.87
CA ILE A 57 18.36 4.28 -5.39
C ILE A 57 19.72 4.51 -4.73
N SER A 58 20.19 3.48 -4.02
CA SER A 58 21.56 3.36 -3.57
C SER A 58 22.01 1.91 -3.76
N ASP A 59 23.31 1.66 -3.63
CA ASP A 59 23.88 0.31 -3.78
C ASP A 59 23.18 -0.74 -2.88
N LYS A 60 22.63 -0.30 -1.74
CA LYS A 60 22.06 -1.19 -0.72
C LYS A 60 20.56 -1.04 -0.53
N GLU A 61 19.92 -0.01 -1.07
CA GLU A 61 18.51 0.27 -0.80
C GLU A 61 17.80 0.84 -2.03
N LYS A 62 16.63 0.28 -2.33
CA LYS A 62 15.68 0.75 -3.34
C LYS A 62 14.30 0.93 -2.71
N ILE A 63 13.65 2.05 -3.01
CA ILE A 63 12.31 2.37 -2.50
C ILE A 63 11.40 2.65 -3.69
N PHE A 64 10.29 1.93 -3.78
CA PHE A 64 9.31 2.09 -4.85
C PHE A 64 8.00 2.66 -4.29
N GLU A 65 7.43 3.64 -4.99
CA GLU A 65 6.17 4.27 -4.63
C GLU A 65 4.97 3.48 -5.14
N VAL A 66 3.95 3.35 -4.31
CA VAL A 66 2.61 2.97 -4.75
C VAL A 66 1.91 4.23 -5.21
N THR A 67 1.79 4.40 -6.52
CA THR A 67 1.24 5.61 -7.13
C THR A 67 -0.28 5.61 -7.19
N GLU A 68 -0.92 4.44 -7.20
CA GLU A 68 -2.37 4.34 -7.20
C GLU A 68 -2.85 3.04 -6.53
N ILE A 69 -3.91 3.16 -5.74
CA ILE A 69 -4.71 2.01 -5.31
C ILE A 69 -6.13 2.23 -5.84
N LYS A 70 -6.48 1.53 -6.92
CA LYS A 70 -7.76 1.68 -7.62
C LYS A 70 -8.93 1.39 -6.70
N ASN A 71 -10.03 2.13 -6.85
CA ASN A 71 -11.25 1.99 -6.06
C ASN A 71 -10.96 1.96 -4.54
N SER A 72 -10.03 2.81 -4.11
CA SER A 72 -9.77 3.07 -2.70
C SER A 72 -10.09 4.52 -2.35
N TYR A 73 -10.44 4.74 -1.09
CA TYR A 73 -10.61 6.07 -0.53
C TYR A 73 -9.70 6.18 0.67
N ASP A 74 -8.60 6.92 0.51
CA ASP A 74 -7.66 7.18 1.59
C ASP A 74 -8.00 8.51 2.27
N ALA A 75 -8.78 8.44 3.35
CA ALA A 75 -9.15 9.63 4.11
C ALA A 75 -7.95 10.31 4.80
N LEU A 76 -6.82 9.60 4.95
CA LEU A 76 -5.64 10.09 5.66
C LEU A 76 -4.57 10.67 4.73
N ASP A 77 -4.75 10.50 3.40
CA ASP A 77 -3.84 10.97 2.36
C ASP A 77 -2.41 10.43 2.56
N MET A 78 -2.30 9.10 2.70
CA MET A 78 -1.05 8.41 2.97
C MET A 78 -0.39 7.95 1.68
N ASN A 79 0.90 8.21 1.59
CA ASN A 79 1.79 7.62 0.60
C ASN A 79 2.31 6.27 1.11
N TYR A 80 2.43 5.30 0.20
CA TYR A 80 2.91 3.96 0.52
C TYR A 80 4.14 3.60 -0.29
N PHE A 81 5.08 2.91 0.36
CA PHE A 81 6.35 2.54 -0.24
C PHE A 81 6.70 1.09 0.04
N LEU A 82 7.35 0.43 -0.92
CA LEU A 82 7.97 -0.86 -0.72
C LEU A 82 9.49 -0.70 -0.63
N VAL A 83 10.06 -1.13 0.50
CA VAL A 83 11.49 -0.97 0.79
C VAL A 83 12.24 -2.26 0.54
N PHE A 84 13.26 -2.18 -0.30
CA PHE A 84 14.15 -3.28 -0.63
C PHE A 84 15.56 -2.95 -0.17
N ARG A 85 16.20 -3.90 0.53
CA ARG A 85 17.63 -3.82 0.88
C ARG A 85 18.40 -4.95 0.23
N ASN A 86 19.52 -4.65 -0.40
CA ASN A 86 20.30 -5.60 -1.19
C ASN A 86 19.42 -6.36 -2.22
N ASN A 87 18.54 -5.63 -2.92
CA ASN A 87 17.53 -6.16 -3.87
C ASN A 87 16.51 -7.14 -3.26
N LYS A 88 16.36 -7.16 -1.93
CA LYS A 88 15.44 -8.05 -1.23
C LYS A 88 14.41 -7.27 -0.41
N PHE A 89 13.13 -7.63 -0.54
CA PHE A 89 12.03 -7.01 0.18
C PHE A 89 12.25 -7.06 1.69
N GLN A 90 12.04 -5.93 2.36
CA GLN A 90 12.17 -5.83 3.81
C GLN A 90 10.84 -5.54 4.50
N TYR A 91 10.15 -4.48 4.06
CA TYR A 91 8.89 -4.03 4.65
C TYR A 91 8.19 -3.02 3.73
N ARG A 92 6.92 -2.75 4.04
CA ARG A 92 6.17 -1.60 3.54
C ARG A 92 6.33 -0.44 4.51
N GLU A 93 6.45 0.77 3.99
CA GLU A 93 6.43 2.02 4.75
C GLU A 93 5.18 2.84 4.37
N SER A 94 4.66 3.62 5.32
CA SER A 94 3.62 4.63 5.09
C SER A 94 4.13 6.00 5.53
N LYS A 95 3.89 7.04 4.75
CA LYS A 95 4.15 8.43 5.13
C LYS A 95 2.99 9.33 4.76
N LYS A 96 2.84 10.41 5.51
CA LYS A 96 2.00 11.54 5.13
C LYS A 96 2.87 12.60 4.46
#